data_AF-T1D5N0-F1
#
_entry.id   AF-T1D5N0-F1
#
_cell.length_a   1.000
_cell.length_b   1.000
_cell.length_c   1.000
_cell.angle_alpha   90.00
_cell.angle_beta   90.00
_cell.angle_gamma   90.00
#
_symmetry.space_group_name_H-M   'P 1'
#
loop_
_entity.id
_entity.type
_entity.pdbx_description
1 polymer ?
#
loop_
_entity_poly.entity_id
_entity_poly.type
_entity_poly.pdbx_seq_one_letter_code
_entity_poly.pdbx_strand_id
1 'polypeptide(L)'
;MSSPIMYLFLLLVALAATRGVFSKPASDVEKYCGFLDCKTISTKKDETFQAKGTTFGYCKCIEKTTKYYGCNFGTEYNLEKQDCVKPKKN
;
A
#
# COMPACT_ATOMS: atom_id res chain seq x y z
N MET A 1 2.03 -25.93 -50.39
CA MET A 1 0.89 -26.51 -49.65
C MET A 1 0.92 -25.95 -48.24
N SER A 2 0.16 -24.89 -48.01
CA SER A 2 0.09 -24.20 -46.71
C SER A 2 -0.73 -25.07 -45.76
N SER A 3 -0.08 -25.74 -44.82
CA SER A 3 -0.72 -26.72 -43.95
C SER A 3 -1.69 -26.01 -42.97
N PRO A 4 -2.99 -26.35 -42.95
CA PRO A 4 -4.00 -25.65 -42.14
C PRO A 4 -3.78 -25.81 -40.62
N ILE A 5 -2.95 -26.78 -40.24
CA ILE A 5 -2.58 -27.07 -38.84
C ILE A 5 -1.72 -25.94 -38.27
N MET A 6 -0.90 -25.28 -39.08
CA MET A 6 0.03 -24.23 -38.62
C MET A 6 -0.71 -22.95 -38.20
N TYR A 7 -1.83 -22.63 -38.86
CA TYR A 7 -2.67 -21.48 -38.50
C TYR A 7 -3.48 -21.71 -37.22
N LEU A 8 -3.87 -22.96 -36.94
CA LEU A 8 -4.61 -23.32 -35.74
C LEU A 8 -3.75 -23.16 -34.47
N PHE A 9 -2.47 -23.49 -34.56
CA PHE A 9 -1.51 -23.25 -33.47
C PHE A 9 -1.26 -21.76 -33.20
N LEU A 10 -1.19 -20.93 -34.26
CA LEU A 10 -1.03 -19.48 -34.11
C LEU A 10 -2.25 -18.81 -33.45
N LEU A 11 -3.47 -19.28 -33.75
CA LEU A 11 -4.70 -18.79 -33.11
C LEU A 11 -4.80 -19.16 -31.63
N LEU A 12 -4.33 -20.35 -31.23
CA LEU A 12 -4.33 -20.80 -29.83
C LEU A 12 -3.36 -19.99 -28.96
N VAL A 13 -2.22 -19.57 -29.50
CA VAL A 13 -1.25 -18.72 -28.77
C VAL A 13 -1.79 -17.31 -28.56
N ALA A 14 -2.56 -16.76 -29.51
CA ALA A 14 -3.17 -15.44 -29.38
C ALA A 14 -4.27 -15.39 -28.29
N LEU A 15 -4.95 -16.51 -28.02
CA LEU A 15 -6.01 -16.57 -27.01
C LEU A 15 -5.49 -16.62 -25.55
N ALA A 16 -4.23 -17.03 -25.34
CA ALA A 16 -3.63 -17.14 -24.01
C ALA A 16 -3.20 -15.81 -23.39
N ALA A 17 -3.20 -14.71 -24.15
CA ALA A 17 -2.69 -13.41 -23.71
C ALA A 17 -3.65 -12.57 -22.84
N THR A 18 -4.90 -13.01 -22.63
CA THR A 18 -5.93 -12.17 -21.97
C THR A 18 -6.09 -12.40 -20.47
N ARG A 19 -5.28 -13.25 -19.84
CA ARG A 19 -5.36 -13.49 -18.39
C ARG A 19 -4.16 -12.98 -17.62
N GLY A 20 -3.76 -11.74 -17.92
CA GLY A 20 -3.09 -10.93 -16.93
C GLY A 20 -4.08 -10.55 -15.84
N VAL A 21 -4.22 -11.37 -14.79
CA VAL A 21 -4.83 -10.95 -13.53
C VAL A 21 -3.90 -9.87 -12.98
N PHE A 22 -4.20 -8.62 -13.35
CA PHE A 22 -3.50 -7.45 -12.83
C PHE A 22 -3.97 -7.28 -11.39
N SER A 23 -3.36 -8.03 -10.47
CA SER A 23 -3.46 -7.74 -9.05
C SER A 23 -2.94 -6.32 -8.89
N LYS A 24 -3.84 -5.35 -8.68
CA LYS A 24 -3.47 -3.99 -8.31
C LYS A 24 -2.48 -4.12 -7.14
N PRO A 25 -1.29 -3.50 -7.20
CA PRO A 25 -0.42 -3.48 -6.03
C PRO A 25 -1.24 -2.92 -4.87
N ALA A 26 -1.29 -3.66 -3.75
CA ALA A 26 -1.94 -3.17 -2.55
C ALA A 26 -1.37 -1.79 -2.23
N SER A 27 -2.23 -0.80 -2.08
CA SER A 27 -1.81 0.55 -1.75
C SER A 27 -1.01 0.50 -0.44
N ASP A 28 0.03 1.33 -0.28
CA ASP A 28 0.79 1.43 0.98
C ASP A 28 -0.15 1.67 2.18
N VAL A 29 -1.31 2.29 1.93
CA VAL A 29 -2.40 2.43 2.89
C VAL A 29 -3.01 1.09 3.31
N GLU A 30 -3.33 0.17 2.39
CA GLU A 30 -3.84 -1.16 2.75
C GLU A 30 -2.78 -1.98 3.48
N LYS A 31 -1.52 -1.87 3.02
CA LYS A 31 -0.40 -2.63 3.58
C LYS A 31 -0.06 -2.19 5.01
N TYR A 32 0.04 -0.89 5.25
CA TYR A 32 0.53 -0.34 6.52
C TYR A 32 -0.57 0.22 7.41
N CYS A 33 -1.72 0.63 6.85
CA CYS A 33 -2.81 1.30 7.57
C CYS A 33 -4.16 0.58 7.49
N GLY A 34 -4.22 -0.63 6.89
CA GLY A 34 -5.46 -1.30 6.48
C GLY A 34 -6.50 -1.62 7.57
N PHE A 35 -6.22 -1.32 8.83
CA PHE A 35 -7.16 -1.50 9.96
C PHE A 35 -7.63 -0.17 10.58
N LEU A 36 -7.15 0.97 10.09
CA LEU A 36 -7.54 2.26 10.62
C LEU A 36 -8.85 2.71 9.97
N ASP A 37 -9.98 2.54 10.66
CA ASP A 37 -11.28 2.99 10.19
C ASP A 37 -11.52 4.47 10.56
N CYS A 38 -11.08 5.37 9.68
CA CYS A 38 -11.27 6.82 9.84
C CYS A 38 -12.73 7.29 9.74
N LYS A 39 -13.69 6.40 9.47
CA LYS A 39 -15.12 6.75 9.42
C LYS A 39 -15.78 6.59 10.80
N THR A 40 -15.29 5.66 11.61
CA THR A 40 -15.82 5.37 12.96
C THR A 40 -15.04 6.07 14.06
N ILE A 41 -13.75 6.35 13.85
CA ILE A 41 -12.94 7.06 14.81
C ILE A 41 -13.26 8.56 14.73
N SER A 42 -13.75 9.12 15.84
CA SER A 42 -13.83 10.57 16.05
C SER A 42 -12.41 11.10 16.29
N THR A 43 -11.56 11.00 15.26
CA THR A 43 -10.17 11.43 15.34
C THR A 43 -10.13 12.94 15.48
N LYS A 44 -9.35 13.43 16.46
CA LYS A 44 -8.95 14.83 16.43
C LYS A 44 -8.23 15.07 15.10
N LYS A 45 -8.39 16.26 14.53
CA LYS A 45 -7.98 16.63 13.15
C LYS A 45 -6.50 16.32 12.82
N ASP A 46 -5.68 16.00 13.82
CA ASP A 46 -4.24 15.77 13.70
C ASP A 46 -3.73 14.48 14.36
N GLU A 47 -4.61 13.58 14.77
CA GLU A 47 -4.18 12.31 15.40
C GLU A 47 -3.52 11.39 14.37
N THR A 48 -2.30 10.95 14.69
CA THR A 48 -1.48 10.05 13.89
C THR A 48 -1.30 8.71 14.61
N PHE A 49 -1.22 7.64 13.82
CA PHE A 49 -1.16 6.26 14.30
C PHE A 49 0.06 5.56 13.75
N GLN A 50 0.63 4.64 14.51
CA GLN A 50 1.77 3.87 14.05
C GLN A 50 1.38 2.97 12.88
N ALA A 51 2.22 2.94 11.84
CA ALA A 51 2.07 2.02 10.72
C ALA A 51 2.26 0.56 11.18
N LYS A 52 1.45 -0.36 10.66
CA LYS A 52 1.51 -1.77 11.02
C LYS A 52 2.84 -2.38 10.55
N GLY A 53 3.57 -2.98 11.49
CA GLY A 53 4.80 -3.72 11.20
C GLY A 53 6.02 -2.85 10.89
N THR A 54 5.95 -1.53 11.09
CA THR A 54 7.09 -0.64 10.88
C THR A 54 7.01 0.62 11.75
N THR A 55 8.17 1.16 12.15
CA THR A 55 8.30 2.50 12.74
C THR A 55 8.70 3.54 11.69
N PHE A 56 8.98 3.17 10.45
CA PHE A 56 9.45 4.10 9.41
C PHE A 56 8.33 4.92 8.76
N GLY A 57 7.14 4.93 9.35
CA GLY A 57 6.03 5.72 8.89
C GLY A 57 4.84 5.64 9.82
N TYR A 58 3.82 6.42 9.50
CA TYR A 58 2.61 6.54 10.28
C TYR A 58 1.39 6.69 9.38
N CYS A 59 0.22 6.49 9.97
CA CYS A 59 -1.06 6.61 9.33
C CYS A 59 -1.79 7.84 9.90
N LYS A 60 -2.45 8.62 9.05
CA LYS A 60 -3.27 9.77 9.46
C LYS A 60 -4.64 9.69 8.80
N CYS A 61 -5.67 10.06 9.55
CA CYS A 61 -7.01 10.28 8.99
C CYS A 61 -7.11 11.68 8.41
N ILE A 62 -7.39 11.79 7.12
CA ILE A 62 -7.65 13.06 6.44
C ILE A 62 -8.98 12.92 5.71
N GLU A 63 -9.96 13.77 6.06
CA GLU A 63 -11.28 13.80 5.41
C GLU A 63 -11.95 12.41 5.34
N LYS A 64 -11.92 11.67 6.46
CA LYS A 64 -12.45 10.29 6.58
C LYS A 64 -11.72 9.24 5.74
N THR A 65 -10.56 9.57 5.20
CA THR A 65 -9.70 8.68 4.42
C THR A 65 -8.37 8.46 5.15
N THR A 66 -7.95 7.20 5.23
CA THR A 66 -6.66 6.83 5.79
C THR A 66 -5.55 7.10 4.79
N LYS A 67 -4.48 7.76 5.23
CA LYS A 67 -3.28 8.01 4.44
C LYS A 67 -2.04 7.54 5.18
N TYR A 68 -1.10 6.97 4.44
CA TYR A 68 0.22 6.58 4.96
C TYR A 68 1.24 7.68 4.65
N TYR A 69 2.09 7.97 5.62
CA TYR A 69 3.20 8.92 5.52
C TYR A 69 4.48 8.24 5.98
N GLY A 70 5.49 8.21 5.10
CA GLY A 70 6.83 7.74 5.45
C GLY A 70 7.56 8.77 6.31
N CYS A 71 8.33 8.28 7.28
CA CYS A 71 9.32 9.07 7.98
C CYS A 71 10.54 9.32 7.09
N ASN A 72 11.25 10.42 7.34
CA ASN A 72 12.51 10.70 6.66
C ASN A 72 13.57 9.64 7.01
N PHE A 73 14.55 9.44 6.12
CA PHE A 73 15.64 8.50 6.36
C PHE A 73 16.34 8.77 7.71
N GLY A 74 16.51 7.71 8.50
CA GLY A 74 17.10 7.80 9.83
C GLY A 74 16.18 8.37 10.92
N THR A 75 14.88 8.47 10.65
CA THR A 75 13.86 8.81 11.65
C THR A 75 12.81 7.71 11.75
N GLU A 76 12.22 7.60 12.94
CA GLU A 76 11.21 6.62 13.30
C GLU A 76 10.04 7.32 13.97
N TYR A 77 8.83 6.87 13.67
CA TYR A 77 7.61 7.39 14.24
C TYR A 77 7.57 7.10 15.74
N ASN A 78 7.39 8.16 16.51
CA ASN A 78 7.20 8.11 17.96
C ASN A 78 5.74 8.45 18.29
N LEU A 79 5.04 7.50 18.89
CA LEU A 79 3.61 7.62 19.21
C LEU A 79 3.33 8.71 20.24
N GLU A 80 4.22 8.92 21.21
CA GLU A 80 4.04 9.93 22.27
C GLU A 80 4.14 11.35 21.72
N LYS A 81 5.03 11.55 20.75
CA LYS A 81 5.26 12.83 20.08
C LYS A 81 4.39 13.04 18.85
N GLN A 82 3.70 11.99 18.39
CA GLN A 82 2.92 11.97 17.16
C GLN A 82 3.70 12.41 15.91
N ASP A 83 5.01 12.12 15.90
CA ASP A 83 5.94 12.61 14.86
C ASP A 83 7.13 11.66 14.64
N CYS A 84 7.80 11.82 13.50
CA CYS A 84 9.03 11.10 13.14
C CYS A 84 10.25 11.75 13.82
N VAL A 85 10.90 11.00 14.72
CA VAL A 85 12.05 11.47 15.48
C VAL A 85 13.29 10.63 15.20
N LYS A 86 14.47 11.19 15.45
CA LYS A 86 15.71 10.41 15.40
C LYS A 86 15.66 9.31 16.48
N PRO A 87 16.00 8.05 16.16
CA PRO A 87 16.10 7.01 17.16
C PRO A 87 17.19 7.39 18.18
N LYS A 88 16.94 7.11 19.46
CA LYS A 88 17.97 7.30 20.49
C LYS A 88 19.09 6.31 20.20
N LYS A 89 20.28 6.81 19.89
CA LYS A 89 21.51 6.01 19.91
C LYS A 89 21.78 5.68 21.38
N ASN A 90 21.65 4.40 21.74
CA ASN A 90 22.30 3.87 22.93
C ASN A 90 23.80 3.72 22.69
#